data_AF-A0AAD6D993-F1
#
_entry.id   AF-A0AAD6D993-F1
#
_cell.length_a   1.000
_cell.length_b   1.000
_cell.length_c   1.000
_cell.angle_alpha   90.00
_cell.angle_beta   90.00
_cell.angle_gamma   90.00
#
_symmetry.space_group_name_H-M   'P 1'
#
loop_
_entity.id
_entity.type
_entity.pdbx_description
1 polymer ?
#
loop_
_entity_poly.entity_id
_entity_poly.type
_entity_poly.pdbx_seq_one_letter_code
_entity_poly.pdbx_strand_id
1 'polypeptide(L)'
;MSPHAGQGVSMALEDIFLLSRLLEDHSRNLDQVRVRYEEIRRPRVDEIYKMATQNGNSQKRSGPWGLWLKESIAGVALNLSWAIGLERLGFKQRHLVYDIDEVEL
;
A
#
# COMPACT_ATOMS: atom_id res chain seq x y z
N MET A 1 0.74 1.82 14.81
CA MET A 1 0.71 0.34 14.91
C MET A 1 1.73 -0.17 13.92
N SER A 2 2.37 -1.32 14.16
CA SER A 2 3.23 -1.92 13.13
C SER A 2 2.39 -2.15 11.87
N PRO A 3 2.95 -1.91 10.67
CA PRO A 3 2.26 -2.20 9.42
C PRO A 3 1.74 -3.64 9.45
N HIS A 4 0.51 -3.85 8.94
CA HIS A 4 -0.23 -5.10 9.07
C HIS A 4 0.62 -6.31 8.65
N ALA A 5 0.49 -7.43 9.37
CA ALA A 5 1.23 -8.67 9.12
C ALA A 5 1.11 -9.07 7.63
N GLY A 6 2.21 -8.89 6.87
CA GLY A 6 2.27 -9.08 5.42
C GLY A 6 2.90 -7.91 4.66
N GLN A 7 2.70 -6.66 5.10
CA GLN A 7 3.23 -5.48 4.41
C GLN A 7 4.77 -5.44 4.37
N GLY A 8 5.44 -5.92 5.42
CA GLY A 8 6.90 -6.01 5.44
C GLY A 8 7.47 -6.99 4.41
N VAL A 9 6.77 -8.10 4.16
CA VAL A 9 7.20 -9.11 3.17
C VAL A 9 7.02 -8.56 1.76
N SER A 10 5.87 -7.92 1.47
CA SER A 10 5.66 -7.26 0.17
C SER A 10 6.67 -6.15 -0.08
N MET A 11 7.00 -5.32 0.93
CA MET A 11 8.03 -4.30 0.79
C MET A 11 9.43 -4.91 0.51
N ALA A 12 9.79 -6.01 1.17
CA ALA A 12 11.05 -6.69 0.90
C ALA A 12 11.12 -7.30 -0.50
N LEU A 13 10.01 -7.84 -1.02
CA LEU A 13 9.95 -8.31 -2.40
C LEU A 13 10.10 -7.15 -3.39
N GLU A 14 9.40 -6.04 -3.17
CA GLU A 14 9.57 -4.82 -3.97
C GLU A 14 11.04 -4.35 -3.98
N ASP A 15 11.72 -4.39 -2.83
CA ASP A 15 13.13 -4.00 -2.69
C ASP A 15 14.05 -4.91 -3.52
N ILE A 16 13.83 -6.23 -3.48
CA ILE A 16 14.63 -7.21 -4.22
C ILE A 16 14.51 -6.99 -5.73
N PHE A 17 13.30 -6.79 -6.24
CA PHE A 17 13.07 -6.55 -7.67
C PHE A 17 13.64 -5.20 -8.14
N LEU A 18 13.50 -4.15 -7.34
CA LEU A 18 14.07 -2.85 -7.69
C LEU A 18 15.61 -2.93 -7.71
N LEU A 19 16.20 -3.58 -6.71
CA LEU A 19 17.65 -3.73 -6.62
C LEU A 19 18.19 -4.59 -7.76
N SER A 20 17.51 -5.67 -8.14
CA SER A 20 17.93 -6.50 -9.28
C SER A 20 17.91 -5.71 -10.59
N ARG A 21 16.88 -4.90 -10.84
CA ARG A 21 16.81 -4.02 -12.03
C ARG A 21 17.89 -2.95 -12.04
N LEU A 22 18.21 -2.36 -10.88
CA LEU A 22 19.28 -1.37 -10.78
C LEU A 22 20.68 -1.96 -10.99
N LEU A 23 20.88 -3.23 -10.59
CA LEU A 23 22.14 -3.96 -10.75
C LEU A 23 22.32 -4.56 -12.15
N GLU A 24 21.25 -4.71 -12.93
CA GLU A 24 21.30 -5.18 -14.32
C GLU A 24 22.10 -4.21 -15.22
N ASP A 25 22.08 -2.92 -14.91
CA ASP A 25 22.90 -1.92 -15.58
C ASP A 25 24.34 -1.91 -15.05
N HIS A 26 25.20 -2.69 -15.70
CA HIS A 26 26.61 -2.86 -15.35
C HIS A 26 27.45 -1.59 -15.54
N SER A 27 26.89 -0.53 -16.15
CA SER A 27 27.58 0.76 -16.32
C SER A 27 27.56 1.61 -15.04
N ARG A 28 26.67 1.30 -14.09
CA ARG A 28 26.48 2.06 -12.86
C ARG A 28 27.45 1.58 -11.78
N ASN A 29 28.05 2.52 -11.05
CA ASN A 29 28.81 2.19 -9.85
C ASN A 29 27.85 1.85 -8.68
N LEU A 30 28.29 1.04 -7.72
CA LEU A 30 27.52 0.65 -6.53
C LEU A 30 27.01 1.87 -5.73
N ASP A 31 27.80 2.95 -5.65
CA ASP A 31 27.35 4.19 -5.00
C ASP A 31 26.18 4.84 -5.75
N GLN A 32 26.17 4.81 -7.09
CA GLN A 32 25.09 5.35 -7.91
C GLN A 32 23.81 4.50 -7.77
N VAL A 33 23.97 3.17 -7.74
CA VAL A 33 22.87 2.23 -7.48
C VAL A 33 22.25 2.48 -6.11
N ARG A 34 23.07 2.67 -5.06
CA ARG A 34 22.57 2.98 -3.70
C ARG A 34 21.78 4.27 -3.67
N VAL A 35 22.30 5.35 -4.27
CA VAL A 35 21.62 6.65 -4.30
C VAL A 35 20.28 6.54 -5.03
N ARG A 36 20.25 5.90 -6.20
CA ARG A 36 19.01 5.68 -6.95
C ARG A 36 17.99 4.84 -6.19
N TYR A 37 18.45 3.77 -5.56
CA TYR A 37 17.59 2.93 -4.73
C TYR A 37 16.95 3.73 -3.58
N GLU A 38 17.73 4.53 -2.87
CA GLU A 38 17.21 5.38 -1.79
C GLU A 38 16.25 6.45 -2.30
N GLU A 39 16.55 7.12 -3.42
CA GLU A 39 15.67 8.11 -4.04
C GLU A 39 14.29 7.52 -4.37
N ILE A 40 14.25 6.30 -4.90
CA ILE A 40 13.00 5.63 -5.30
C ILE A 40 12.24 5.09 -4.08
N ARG A 41 12.92 4.47 -3.10
CA ARG A 41 12.24 3.79 -1.98
C ARG A 41 11.82 4.70 -0.85
N ARG A 42 12.57 5.77 -0.57
CA ARG A 42 12.31 6.62 0.60
C ARG A 42 10.91 7.24 0.62
N PRO A 43 10.38 7.79 -0.49
CA PRO A 43 9.02 8.32 -0.52
C PRO A 43 7.97 7.24 -0.23
N ARG A 44 8.16 6.02 -0.76
CA ARG A 44 7.21 4.91 -0.60
C ARG A 44 7.15 4.41 0.84
N VAL A 45 8.31 4.23 1.47
CA VAL A 45 8.41 3.79 2.88
C VAL A 45 7.77 4.83 3.81
N ASP A 46 8.02 6.11 3.56
CA ASP A 46 7.44 7.21 4.35
C ASP A 46 5.91 7.25 4.26
N GLU A 47 5.33 7.05 3.07
CA GLU A 47 3.88 7.00 2.90
C GLU A 47 3.26 5.79 3.61
N ILE A 48 3.87 4.60 3.50
CA ILE A 48 3.42 3.40 4.23
C ILE A 48 3.49 3.63 5.74
N TYR A 49 4.55 4.25 6.23
CA TYR A 49 4.71 4.59 7.64
C TYR A 49 3.66 5.59 8.13
N LYS A 50 3.38 6.65 7.35
CA LYS A 50 2.31 7.61 7.65
C LYS A 50 0.95 6.94 7.70
N MET A 51 0.62 6.09 6.71
CA MET A 51 -0.64 5.35 6.68
C MET A 51 -0.78 4.42 7.90
N ALA A 52 0.26 3.65 8.24
CA ALA A 52 0.24 2.77 9.41
C ALA A 52 0.07 3.55 10.74
N THR A 53 0.65 4.74 10.82
CA THR A 53 0.52 5.65 11.97
C THR A 53 -0.89 6.24 12.06
N GLN A 54 -1.44 6.73 10.95
CA GLN A 54 -2.80 7.28 10.88
C GLN A 54 -3.87 6.23 11.17
N ASN A 55 -3.74 5.01 10.63
CA ASN A 55 -4.63 3.89 10.92
C ASN A 55 -4.59 3.52 12.40
N GLY A 56 -3.38 3.43 12.98
CA GLY A 56 -3.23 3.15 14.41
C GLY A 56 -3.84 4.23 15.31
N ASN A 57 -3.73 5.50 14.93
CA ASN A 57 -4.36 6.60 15.67
C ASN A 57 -5.89 6.62 15.52
N SER A 58 -6.40 6.30 14.32
CA SER A 58 -7.84 6.21 14.05
C SER A 58 -8.49 5.05 14.81
N GLN A 59 -7.79 3.93 14.96
CA GLN A 59 -8.25 2.80 15.77
C GLN A 59 -8.32 3.15 17.26
N LYS A 60 -7.32 3.87 17.79
CA LYS A 60 -7.31 4.32 19.20
C LYS A 60 -8.38 5.37 19.54
N ARG A 61 -8.85 6.14 18.54
CA ARG A 61 -9.85 7.21 18.71
C ARG A 61 -11.29 6.77 18.44
N SER A 62 -11.50 5.58 17.91
CA SER A 62 -12.85 5.10 17.58
C SER A 62 -13.54 4.55 18.83
N GLY A 63 -14.44 5.33 19.42
CA GLY A 63 -15.31 4.86 20.52
C GLY A 63 -16.39 3.89 20.04
N PRO A 64 -17.08 3.17 20.95
CA PRO A 64 -18.06 2.13 20.62
C PRO A 64 -19.15 2.58 19.64
N TRP A 65 -19.64 3.82 19.81
CA TRP A 65 -20.65 4.42 18.95
C TRP A 65 -20.16 4.71 17.52
N GLY A 66 -18.90 5.11 17.37
CA GLY A 66 -18.30 5.36 16.06
C GLY A 66 -18.05 4.08 15.28
N LEU A 67 -17.73 2.97 15.98
CA LEU A 67 -17.63 1.64 15.38
C LEU A 67 -18.99 1.13 14.93
N TRP A 68 -20.00 1.21 15.81
CA TRP A 68 -21.37 0.79 15.50
C TRP A 68 -21.96 1.52 14.28
N LEU A 69 -21.73 2.83 14.16
CA LEU A 69 -22.19 3.60 13.00
C LEU A 69 -21.48 3.16 11.72
N LYS A 70 -20.16 2.94 11.76
CA LYS A 70 -19.39 2.47 10.60
C LYS A 70 -19.85 1.10 10.12
N GLU A 71 -20.11 0.18 11.04
CA GLU A 71 -20.64 -1.16 10.72
C GLU A 71 -22.04 -1.08 10.12
N SER A 72 -22.91 -0.23 10.66
CA SER A 72 -24.26 -0.02 10.13
C SER A 72 -24.23 0.52 8.70
N ILE A 73 -23.37 1.52 8.43
CA ILE A 73 -23.20 2.09 7.09
C ILE A 73 -22.63 1.04 6.12
N ALA A 74 -21.62 0.28 6.54
CA ALA A 74 -21.03 -0.77 5.71
C ALA A 74 -22.05 -1.87 5.37
N GLY A 75 -22.85 -2.30 6.35
CA GLY A 75 -23.92 -3.27 6.16
C GLY A 75 -24.97 -2.78 5.17
N VAL A 76 -25.42 -1.53 5.30
CA VAL A 76 -26.38 -0.94 4.35
C VAL A 76 -25.78 -0.83 2.94
N ALA A 77 -24.53 -0.39 2.82
CA ALA A 77 -23.85 -0.28 1.53
C ALA A 77 -23.72 -1.63 0.82
N LEU A 78 -23.35 -2.69 1.56
CA LEU A 78 -23.24 -4.05 1.02
C LEU A 78 -24.60 -4.62 0.60
N ASN A 79 -25.63 -4.45 1.43
CA ASN A 79 -26.99 -4.88 1.09
C ASN A 79 -27.53 -4.14 -0.14
N LEU A 80 -27.25 -2.84 -0.24
CA LEU A 80 -27.66 -2.03 -1.37
C LEU A 80 -26.88 -2.41 -2.65
N SER A 81 -25.58 -2.67 -2.56
CA SER A 81 -24.78 -3.12 -3.71
C SER A 81 -25.23 -4.48 -4.23
N TRP A 82 -25.61 -5.39 -3.32
CA TRP A 82 -26.19 -6.69 -3.67
C TRP A 82 -27.58 -6.50 -4.31
N ALA A 83 -28.45 -5.70 -3.71
CA ALA A 83 -29.81 -5.46 -4.20
C ALA A 83 -29.86 -4.75 -5.56
N ILE A 84 -28.88 -3.89 -5.87
CA ILE A 84 -28.79 -3.16 -7.15
C ILE A 84 -27.99 -3.96 -8.20
N GLY A 85 -27.37 -5.09 -7.84
CA GLY A 85 -26.56 -5.90 -8.77
C GLY A 85 -25.29 -5.19 -9.25
N LEU A 86 -24.71 -4.33 -8.40
CA LEU A 86 -23.48 -3.58 -8.66
C LEU A 86 -22.23 -4.47 -8.68
N GLU A 87 -22.38 -5.78 -8.50
CA GLU A 87 -21.34 -6.81 -8.60
C GLU A 87 -20.59 -6.77 -9.95
N ARG A 88 -21.24 -6.25 -11.01
CA ARG A 88 -20.64 -6.08 -12.33
C ARG A 88 -19.70 -4.87 -12.45
N LEU A 89 -19.82 -3.90 -11.55
CA LEU A 89 -18.92 -2.76 -11.47
C LEU A 89 -17.77 -3.15 -10.55
N GLY A 90 -16.90 -4.02 -11.08
CA GLY A 90 -15.67 -4.43 -10.41
C GLY A 90 -14.93 -3.18 -9.92
N PHE A 91 -14.94 -2.97 -8.60
CA PHE A 91 -14.17 -1.93 -7.95
C PHE A 91 -12.71 -2.21 -8.26
N LYS A 92 -12.22 -1.55 -9.31
CA LYS A 92 -10.86 -1.67 -9.82
C LYS A 92 -9.94 -1.21 -8.70
N GLN A 93 -9.33 -2.14 -7.98
CA GLN A 93 -8.35 -1.90 -6.92
C GLN A 93 -7.03 -1.36 -7.50
N ARG A 94 -7.10 -0.26 -8.26
CA ARG A 94 -5.95 0.37 -8.93
C ARG A 94 -4.87 0.86 -7.96
N HIS A 95 -5.18 1.01 -6.67
CA HIS A 95 -4.22 1.48 -5.66
C HIS A 95 -3.58 0.36 -4.82
N LEU A 96 -3.94 -0.90 -5.04
CA LEU A 96 -3.33 -2.04 -4.34
C LEU A 96 -2.24 -2.74 -5.15
N VAL A 97 -2.17 -2.49 -6.46
CA VAL A 97 -1.15 -3.06 -7.34
C VAL A 97 -0.10 -1.97 -7.58
N TYR A 98 1.03 -2.09 -6.88
CA TYR A 98 2.23 -1.33 -7.22
C TYR A 98 3.01 -2.16 -8.23
N ASP A 99 3.11 -1.63 -9.45
CA ASP A 99 3.88 -2.28 -10.50
C ASP A 99 5.33 -1.78 -10.44
N ILE A 100 6.24 -2.67 -10.03
CA ILE A 100 7.66 -2.37 -9.90
C ILE A 100 8.29 -2.22 -11.29
N ASP A 101 7.69 -2.81 -12.33
CA ASP A 101 8.23 -2.80 -13.68
C ASP A 101 8.05 -1.43 -14.37
N GLU A 102 7.03 -0.66 -13.99
CA GLU A 102 6.75 0.70 -14.52
C GLU A 102 7.62 1.81 -13.91
N VAL A 103 8.48 1.50 -12.93
CA VAL A 103 9.35 2.49 -12.28
C VAL A 103 10.50 2.92 -13.19
N GLU A 104 10.65 4.24 -13.38
CA GLU A 104 11.78 4.84 -14.10
C GLU A 104 13.08 4.78 -13.26
N LEU A 105 14.19 4.28 -13.85
CA LEU A 105 15.47 3.94 -13.19
C LEU A 105 16.60 4.94 -13.42
#